data_AF-A0L6Z7-F1
#
_entry.id   AF-A0L6Z7-F1
#
_cell.length_a   1.000
_cell.length_b   1.000
_cell.length_c   1.000
_cell.angle_alpha   90.00
_cell.angle_beta   90.00
_cell.angle_gamma   90.00
#
_symmetry.space_group_name_H-M   'P 1'
#
loop_
_entity.id
_entity.type
_entity.pdbx_description
1 polymer ?
#
loop_
_entity_poly.entity_id
_entity_poly.type
_entity_poly.pdbx_seq_one_letter_code
_entity_poly.pdbx_strand_id
1 'polypeptide(L)'
;MTLNTNSNRENAAPEMGLWAAVLNQAMKDAKALIKKVQQEPSLRESPLFRADVRHMTRYFRSKATGPGSFIFICDLLGMNHEQAAQQIEQHYLRHLQPVQQRTTSRYEALAS
;
A
#
# COMPACT_ATOMS: atom_id res chain seq x y z
N MET A 1 14.77 -45.22 -2.18
CA MET A 1 13.57 -44.72 -1.49
C MET A 1 13.40 -43.25 -1.83
N THR A 2 12.63 -42.94 -2.87
CA THR A 2 12.28 -41.57 -3.25
C THR A 2 11.06 -41.14 -2.44
N LEU A 3 11.28 -40.30 -1.43
CA LEU A 3 10.19 -39.70 -0.67
C LEU A 3 9.48 -38.66 -1.56
N ASN A 4 8.22 -38.98 -1.83
CA ASN A 4 7.28 -38.21 -2.61
C ASN A 4 6.97 -36.87 -1.91
N THR A 5 7.44 -35.76 -2.46
CA THR A 5 7.28 -34.39 -1.94
C THR A 5 6.01 -33.69 -2.41
N ASN A 6 4.98 -34.42 -2.86
CA ASN A 6 3.80 -33.82 -3.49
C ASN A 6 2.59 -33.56 -2.58
N SER A 7 2.65 -33.81 -1.27
CA SER A 7 1.48 -33.61 -0.39
C SER A 7 1.25 -32.19 0.13
N ASN A 8 2.11 -31.20 -0.19
CA ASN A 8 2.02 -29.85 0.38
C ASN A 8 1.32 -28.79 -0.50
N ARG A 9 0.92 -29.11 -1.73
CA ARG A 9 0.29 -28.13 -2.64
C ARG A 9 -1.23 -28.07 -2.55
N GLU A 10 -1.89 -29.12 -2.05
CA GLU A 10 -3.36 -29.21 -2.04
C GLU A 10 -3.99 -28.39 -0.89
N ASN A 11 -3.30 -28.23 0.24
CA ASN A 11 -3.74 -27.37 1.34
C ASN A 11 -3.39 -25.89 1.17
N ALA A 12 -2.56 -25.54 0.19
CA ALA A 12 -2.12 -24.16 -0.04
C ALA A 12 -3.17 -23.33 -0.80
N ALA A 13 -4.10 -23.95 -1.54
CA ALA A 13 -5.07 -23.23 -2.38
C ALA A 13 -6.06 -22.35 -1.59
N PRO A 14 -6.65 -22.80 -0.46
CA PRO A 14 -7.55 -21.96 0.35
C PRO A 14 -6.80 -20.81 1.05
N GLU A 15 -5.59 -21.07 1.53
CA GLU A 15 -4.74 -20.08 2.21
C GLU A 15 -4.23 -19.01 1.23
N MET A 16 -3.78 -19.42 0.03
CA MET A 16 -3.45 -18.49 -1.05
C MET A 16 -4.65 -17.62 -1.44
N GLY A 17 -5.85 -18.20 -1.48
CA GLY A 17 -7.09 -17.47 -1.75
C GLY A 17 -7.38 -16.39 -0.70
N LEU A 18 -7.18 -16.69 0.58
CA LEU A 18 -7.33 -15.71 1.67
C LEU A 18 -6.34 -14.56 1.52
N TRP A 19 -5.05 -14.86 1.34
CA TRP A 19 -4.02 -13.83 1.26
C TRP A 19 -4.13 -12.98 -0.01
N ALA A 20 -4.54 -13.57 -1.14
CA ALA A 20 -4.92 -12.83 -2.33
C ALA A 20 -6.11 -11.90 -2.08
N ALA A 21 -7.11 -12.34 -1.32
CA ALA A 21 -8.25 -11.51 -0.93
C ALA A 21 -7.83 -10.34 -0.04
N VAL A 22 -6.90 -10.55 0.91
CA VAL A 22 -6.32 -9.48 1.75
C VAL A 22 -5.64 -8.42 0.89
N LEU A 23 -4.78 -8.83 -0.06
CA LEU A 23 -4.10 -7.89 -0.96
C LEU A 23 -5.11 -7.12 -1.83
N ASN A 24 -6.09 -7.83 -2.40
CA ASN A 24 -7.16 -7.22 -3.19
C ASN A 24 -7.96 -6.18 -2.40
N GLN A 25 -8.25 -6.45 -1.13
CA GLN A 25 -8.94 -5.51 -0.27
C GLN A 25 -8.08 -4.26 0.00
N ALA A 26 -6.80 -4.43 0.32
CA ALA A 26 -5.87 -3.31 0.51
C ALA A 26 -5.77 -2.41 -0.75
N MET A 27 -5.75 -3.01 -1.95
CA MET A 27 -5.77 -2.25 -3.20
C MET A 27 -7.09 -1.49 -3.42
N LYS A 28 -8.24 -2.10 -3.08
CA LYS A 28 -9.56 -1.44 -3.15
C LYS A 28 -9.62 -0.25 -2.19
N ASP A 29 -9.10 -0.40 -0.97
CA ASP A 29 -9.07 0.65 0.03
C ASP A 29 -8.21 1.82 -0.42
N ALA A 30 -7.01 1.54 -0.96
CA ALA A 30 -6.14 2.57 -1.54
C ALA A 30 -6.84 3.34 -2.66
N LYS A 31 -7.53 2.63 -3.58
CA LYS A 31 -8.31 3.26 -4.66
C LYS A 31 -9.47 4.09 -4.13
N ALA A 32 -10.15 3.63 -3.09
CA ALA A 32 -11.26 4.35 -2.46
C ALA A 32 -10.78 5.65 -1.81
N LEU A 33 -9.63 5.64 -1.13
CA LEU A 33 -9.03 6.86 -0.57
C LEU A 33 -8.71 7.89 -1.66
N ILE A 34 -8.19 7.44 -2.82
CA ILE A 34 -7.91 8.33 -3.96
C ILE A 34 -9.21 8.94 -4.49
N LYS A 35 -10.24 8.12 -4.67
CA LYS A 35 -11.53 8.62 -5.15
C LYS A 35 -12.13 9.64 -4.19
N LYS A 36 -12.08 9.36 -2.87
CA LYS A 36 -12.56 10.29 -1.84
C LYS A 36 -11.85 11.63 -1.92
N VAL A 37 -10.51 11.64 -2.01
CA VAL A 37 -9.75 12.90 -2.04
C VAL A 37 -9.86 13.64 -3.36
N GLN A 38 -10.13 12.95 -4.46
CA GLN A 38 -10.45 13.59 -5.75
C GLN A 38 -11.82 14.27 -5.72
N GLN A 39 -12.80 13.68 -5.04
CA GLN A 39 -14.14 14.26 -4.88
C GLN A 39 -14.16 15.39 -3.85
N GLU A 40 -13.41 15.24 -2.76
CA GLU A 40 -13.34 16.21 -1.68
C GLU A 40 -11.87 16.43 -1.24
N PRO A 41 -11.17 17.40 -1.88
CA PRO A 41 -9.77 17.66 -1.60
C PRO A 41 -9.46 18.09 -0.16
N SER A 42 -10.42 18.70 0.53
CA SER A 42 -10.31 19.11 1.95
C SER A 42 -10.09 17.93 2.90
N LEU A 43 -10.47 16.71 2.50
CA LEU A 43 -10.24 15.50 3.31
C LEU A 43 -8.76 15.25 3.59
N ARG A 44 -7.83 15.80 2.80
CA ARG A 44 -6.37 15.67 3.05
C ARG A 44 -5.96 16.20 4.42
N GLU A 45 -6.67 17.20 4.92
CA GLU A 45 -6.38 17.81 6.22
C GLU A 45 -7.09 17.07 7.37
N SER A 46 -8.03 16.17 7.06
CA SER A 46 -8.73 15.38 8.06
C SER A 46 -7.75 14.43 8.78
N PRO A 47 -7.69 14.48 10.14
CA PRO A 47 -6.83 13.58 10.91
C PRO A 47 -7.13 12.10 10.65
N LEU A 48 -8.41 11.75 10.45
CA LEU A 48 -8.85 10.38 10.17
C LEU A 48 -8.36 9.93 8.78
N PHE A 49 -8.58 10.74 7.75
CA PHE A 49 -8.10 10.44 6.41
C PHE A 49 -6.57 10.27 6.37
N ARG A 50 -5.83 11.15 7.07
CA ARG A 50 -4.37 11.04 7.20
C ARG A 50 -3.94 9.77 7.95
N ALA A 51 -4.71 9.33 8.94
CA ALA A 51 -4.45 8.06 9.62
C ALA A 51 -4.61 6.88 8.67
N ASP A 52 -5.68 6.84 7.88
CA ASP A 52 -5.93 5.79 6.88
C ASP A 52 -4.83 5.75 5.81
N VAL A 53 -4.44 6.91 5.28
CA VAL A 53 -3.34 7.02 4.30
C VAL A 53 -2.02 6.55 4.90
N ARG A 54 -1.70 6.92 6.15
CA ARG A 54 -0.49 6.44 6.84
C ARG A 54 -0.53 4.93 7.06
N HIS A 55 -1.67 4.38 7.46
CA HIS A 55 -1.84 2.95 7.65
C HIS A 55 -1.57 2.19 6.34
N MET A 56 -2.18 2.64 5.23
CA MET A 56 -1.93 2.05 3.91
C MET A 56 -0.49 2.18 3.44
N THR A 57 0.09 3.36 3.62
CA THR A 57 1.50 3.58 3.28
C THR A 57 2.42 2.66 4.08
N ARG A 58 2.16 2.50 5.38
CA ARG A 58 2.94 1.63 6.26
C ARG A 58 2.79 0.16 5.87
N TYR A 59 1.59 -0.28 5.50
CA TYR A 59 1.34 -1.65 5.08
C TYR A 59 2.17 -2.02 3.84
N PHE A 60 2.07 -1.24 2.76
CA PHE A 60 2.77 -1.53 1.50
C PHE A 60 4.29 -1.31 1.56
N ARG A 61 4.76 -0.43 2.45
CA ARG A 61 6.19 -0.17 2.66
C ARG A 61 6.82 -1.00 3.79
N SER A 62 6.02 -1.83 4.45
CA SER A 62 6.51 -2.67 5.54
C SER A 62 7.62 -3.60 5.06
N LYS A 63 8.67 -3.74 5.86
CA LYS A 63 9.75 -4.71 5.65
C LYS A 63 9.52 -6.02 6.41
N ALA A 64 8.36 -6.16 7.06
CA ALA A 64 7.98 -7.41 7.69
C ALA A 64 7.79 -8.50 6.63
N THR A 65 8.24 -9.71 6.95
CA THR A 65 8.13 -10.91 6.10
C THR A 65 7.21 -11.97 6.70
N GLY A 66 6.63 -11.70 7.88
CA GLY A 66 5.71 -12.62 8.55
C GLY A 66 4.32 -12.69 7.90
N PRO A 67 3.47 -13.65 8.33
CA PRO A 67 2.13 -13.84 7.79
C PRO A 67 1.31 -12.55 7.77
N GLY A 68 0.65 -12.30 6.63
CA GLY A 68 -0.16 -11.10 6.39
C GLY A 68 0.59 -9.82 6.06
N SER A 69 1.93 -9.83 6.09
CA SER A 69 2.71 -8.73 5.54
C SER A 69 2.63 -8.67 4.01
N PHE A 70 2.85 -7.49 3.44
CA PHE A 70 2.86 -7.32 1.99
C PHE A 70 3.93 -8.19 1.31
N ILE A 71 5.13 -8.31 1.89
CA ILE A 71 6.21 -9.15 1.34
C ILE A 71 5.79 -10.63 1.38
N PHE A 72 5.28 -11.11 2.51
CA PHE A 72 4.78 -12.48 2.63
C PHE A 72 3.75 -12.82 1.55
N ILE A 73 2.78 -11.93 1.32
CA ILE A 73 1.74 -12.16 0.31
C ILE A 73 2.34 -12.13 -1.10
N CYS A 74 3.29 -11.25 -1.38
CA CYS A 74 4.00 -11.24 -2.67
C CYS A 74 4.76 -12.54 -2.91
N ASP A 75 5.51 -13.01 -1.91
CA ASP A 75 6.29 -14.25 -2.00
C ASP A 75 5.36 -15.46 -2.23
N LEU A 76 4.24 -15.51 -1.50
CA LEU A 76 3.24 -16.57 -1.63
C LEU A 76 2.61 -16.60 -3.03
N LEU A 77 2.39 -15.44 -3.64
CA LEU A 77 1.81 -15.31 -4.98
C LEU A 77 2.86 -15.33 -6.11
N GLY A 78 4.14 -15.51 -5.79
CA GLY A 78 5.24 -15.51 -6.77
C GLY A 78 5.49 -14.15 -7.43
N MET A 79 5.16 -13.05 -6.75
CA MET A 79 5.37 -11.68 -7.24
C MET A 79 6.66 -11.09 -6.69
N ASN A 80 7.35 -10.27 -7.50
CA ASN A 80 8.47 -9.47 -7.01
C ASN A 80 7.93 -8.32 -6.12
N HIS A 81 8.16 -8.42 -4.80
CA HIS A 81 7.64 -7.46 -3.84
C HIS A 81 8.18 -6.02 -4.05
N GLU A 82 9.39 -5.84 -4.59
CA GLU A 82 9.96 -4.51 -4.85
C GLU A 82 9.27 -3.83 -6.02
N GLN A 83 9.08 -4.56 -7.13
CA GLN A 83 8.36 -4.07 -8.30
C GLN A 83 6.89 -3.79 -7.95
N ALA A 84 6.25 -4.69 -7.20
CA ALA A 84 4.88 -4.50 -6.74
C ALA A 84 4.74 -3.27 -5.84
N ALA A 85 5.66 -3.07 -4.89
CA ALA A 85 5.68 -1.86 -4.06
C ALA A 85 5.87 -0.59 -4.89
N GLN A 86 6.76 -0.60 -5.90
CA GLN A 86 6.96 0.54 -6.80
C GLN A 86 5.70 0.88 -7.59
N GLN A 87 5.01 -0.12 -8.13
CA GLN A 87 3.73 0.09 -8.83
C GLN A 87 2.67 0.66 -7.89
N ILE A 88 2.58 0.15 -6.66
CA ILE A 88 1.62 0.65 -5.67
C ILE A 88 1.92 2.10 -5.28
N GLU A 89 3.20 2.44 -5.12
CA GLU A 89 3.63 3.80 -4.83
C GLU A 89 3.23 4.77 -5.96
N GLN A 90 3.46 4.37 -7.22
CA GLN A 90 3.19 5.18 -8.40
C GLN A 90 1.69 5.35 -8.65
N HIS A 91 0.92 4.27 -8.58
CA HIS A 91 -0.50 4.26 -8.93
C HIS A 91 -1.42 4.72 -7.80
N TYR A 92 -0.97 4.62 -6.54
CA TYR A 92 -1.84 4.90 -5.40
C TYR A 92 -1.25 5.91 -4.41
N LEU A 93 -0.13 5.58 -3.78
CA LEU A 93 0.33 6.33 -2.61
C LEU A 93 0.74 7.76 -2.93
N ARG A 94 1.33 8.00 -4.11
CA ARG A 94 1.71 9.35 -4.57
C ARG A 94 0.51 10.29 -4.68
N HIS A 95 -0.66 9.79 -5.07
CA HIS A 95 -1.88 10.60 -5.20
C HIS A 95 -2.53 10.96 -3.86
N LEU A 96 -2.13 10.27 -2.79
CA LEU A 96 -2.63 10.47 -1.43
C LEU A 96 -1.75 11.40 -0.60
N GLN A 97 -0.55 11.74 -1.07
CA GLN A 97 0.32 12.67 -0.36
C GLN A 97 -0.25 14.09 -0.44
N PRO A 98 -0.19 14.86 0.67
CA PRO A 98 -0.50 16.28 0.60
C PRO A 98 0.40 16.93 -0.44
N VAL A 99 -0.16 17.82 -1.28
CA VAL A 99 0.68 18.68 -2.11
C VAL A 99 1.48 19.48 -1.10
N GLN A 100 2.80 19.26 -1.04
CA GLN A 100 3.67 20.15 -0.28
C GLN A 100 3.47 21.52 -0.91
N GLN A 101 2.60 22.34 -0.31
CA GLN A 101 2.57 23.75 -0.57
C GLN A 101 3.97 24.20 -0.16
N ARG A 102 4.83 24.43 -1.16
CA ARG A 102 6.04 25.22 -0.96
C ARG A 102 5.54 26.49 -0.29
N THR A 103 5.70 26.58 1.02
CA THR A 103 5.72 27.84 1.72
C THR A 103 6.94 28.56 1.16
N THR A 104 6.75 29.26 0.03
CA THR A 104 7.58 30.39 -0.31
C THR A 104 7.41 31.35 0.86
N SER A 105 8.33 31.19 1.81
CA SER A 105 8.45 32.00 3.00
C SER A 105 8.42 33.45 2.54
N ARG A 106 7.36 34.15 2.93
CA ARG A 106 7.05 35.55 2.61
C ARG A 106 8.04 36.54 3.25
N TYR A 107 9.25 36.09 3.56
CA TYR A 107 10.34 36.83 4.21
C TYR A 107 11.37 37.37 3.21
N GLU A 108 11.37 36.95 1.94
CA GLU A 108 12.23 37.58 0.91
C GLU A 108 11.66 38.88 0.34
N ALA A 109 10.40 39.22 0.61
CA ALA A 109 9.76 40.43 0.07
C ALA A 109 9.94 41.71 0.95
N LEU A 110 10.72 41.62 2.04
CA LEU A 110 11.01 42.76 2.93
C LEU A 110 12.50 43.12 3.00
N ALA A 111 13.33 42.50 2.15
CA ALA A 111 14.78 42.74 2.09
C ALA A 111 15.22 43.38 0.75
N SER A 112 14.30 43.98 -0.01
CA SER A 112 14.59 44.82 -1.17
C SER A 112 14.12 46.25 -0.93
#